data_AF-A0A7C6M3S0-F1
#
_entry.id   AF-A0A7C6M3S0-F1
#
_cell.length_a   1.000
_cell.length_b   1.000
_cell.length_c   1.000
_cell.angle_alpha   90.00
_cell.angle_beta   90.00
_cell.angle_gamma   90.00
#
_symmetry.space_group_name_H-M   'P 1'
#
loop_
_entity.id
_entity.type
_entity.pdbx_description
1 polymer ?
#
loop_
_entity_poly.entity_id
_entity_poly.type
_entity_poly.pdbx_seq_one_letter_code
_entity_poly.pdbx_strand_id
1 'polypeptide(L)' 'MGRKVLLKEAYDSFRFLIDHTNFDENSKGYGLTLDRTSNKIMSSLCASGFMLTGLVIGASRGWISHSEAKRKAYL' A
#
# COMPACT_ATOMS: atom_id res chain seq x y z
N MET A 1 -22.91 -14.13 5.05
CA MET A 1 -22.48 -13.57 3.75
C MET A 1 -21.72 -12.24 3.90
N GLY A 2 -22.21 -11.26 4.68
CA GLY A 2 -21.60 -9.92 4.80
C GLY A 2 -20.14 -9.84 5.27
N ARG A 3 -19.73 -10.63 6.29
CA ARG A 3 -18.35 -10.59 6.80
C ARG A 3 -17.29 -10.95 5.74
N LYS A 4 -17.59 -11.87 4.83
CA LYS A 4 -16.66 -12.26 3.76
C LYS A 4 -16.43 -11.13 2.76
N VAL A 5 -17.49 -10.40 2.41
CA VAL A 5 -17.40 -9.24 1.50
C VAL A 5 -16.55 -8.14 2.12
N LEU A 6 -16.80 -7.79 3.39
CA LEU A 6 -15.99 -6.77 4.08
C LEU A 6 -14.50 -7.13 4.20
N LEU A 7 -14.19 -8.42 4.42
CA LEU A 7 -12.81 -8.88 4.44
C LEU A 7 -12.15 -8.79 3.07
N LYS A 8 -12.89 -9.12 2.00
CA LYS A 8 -12.42 -8.98 0.62
C LYS A 8 -12.16 -7.51 0.27
N GLU A 9 -13.11 -6.62 0.55
CA GLU A 9 -12.95 -5.17 0.32
C GLU A 9 -11.73 -4.60 1.04
N ALA A 10 -11.50 -5.00 2.30
CA ALA A 10 -10.35 -4.55 3.06
C ALA A 10 -9.02 -5.07 2.47
N TYR A 11 -8.98 -6.33 2.03
CA TYR A 11 -7.80 -6.91 1.38
C TYR A 11 -7.52 -6.25 0.03
N ASP A 12 -8.55 -6.00 -0.78
CA ASP A 12 -8.42 -5.35 -2.08
C ASP A 12 -8.01 -3.87 -1.92
N SER A 13 -8.48 -3.19 -0.88
CA SER A 13 -8.02 -1.83 -0.54
C SER A 13 -6.54 -1.82 -0.16
N PHE A 14 -6.10 -2.79 0.64
CA PHE A 14 -4.67 -2.97 0.95
C PHE A 14 -3.86 -3.21 -0.33
N ARG A 15 -4.30 -4.14 -1.18
CA ARG A 15 -3.63 -4.43 -2.46
C ARG A 15 -3.56 -3.20 -3.35
N PHE A 16 -4.64 -2.44 -3.45
CA PHE A 16 -4.67 -1.22 -4.25
C PHE A 16 -3.56 -0.26 -3.84
N LEU A 17 -3.39 -0.02 -2.53
CA LEU A 17 -2.31 0.82 -2.03
C LEU A 17 -0.95 0.26 -2.42
N ILE A 18 -0.69 -1.03 -2.16
CA ILE A 18 0.60 -1.65 -2.46
C ILE A 18 0.92 -1.65 -3.97
N ASP A 19 -0.06 -1.96 -4.82
CA ASP A 19 0.09 -2.07 -6.27
C ASP A 19 0.29 -0.68 -6.94
N HIS A 20 -0.11 0.41 -6.28
CA HIS A 20 -0.01 1.78 -6.81
C HIS A 20 1.00 2.66 -6.04
N THR A 21 1.82 2.05 -5.21
CA THR A 21 2.97 2.69 -4.57
C THR A 21 4.25 2.28 -5.30
N ASN A 22 5.13 3.26 -5.53
CA ASN A 22 6.43 2.99 -6.10
C ASN A 22 7.33 2.32 -5.06
N PHE A 23 7.74 1.07 -5.29
CA PHE A 23 8.72 0.36 -4.47
C PHE A 23 10.01 0.03 -5.23
N ASP A 24 10.33 0.80 -6.29
CA ASP A 24 11.65 0.74 -6.93
C ASP A 24 12.69 1.45 -6.06
N GLU A 25 13.55 0.68 -5.41
CA GLU A 25 14.59 1.17 -4.47
C GLU A 25 15.60 2.13 -5.14
N ASN A 26 15.67 2.18 -6.48
CA ASN A 26 16.53 3.11 -7.20
C ASN A 26 15.81 4.41 -7.60
N SER A 27 14.51 4.53 -7.32
CA SER A 27 13.69 5.69 -7.66
C SER A 27 13.73 6.74 -6.54
N LYS A 28 13.89 8.01 -6.92
CA LYS A 28 13.70 9.15 -6.00
C LYS A 28 12.27 9.25 -5.45
N GLY A 29 11.32 8.60 -6.11
CA GLY A 29 9.91 8.54 -5.70
C GLY A 29 9.53 7.27 -4.95
N TYR A 30 10.49 6.52 -4.40
CA TYR A 30 10.19 5.36 -3.56
C TYR A 30 9.21 5.73 -2.44
N GLY A 31 8.26 4.84 -2.16
CA GLY A 31 7.22 5.02 -1.13
C GLY A 31 6.09 5.96 -1.52
N LEU A 32 6.19 6.67 -2.65
CA LEU A 32 5.13 7.56 -3.11
C LEU A 32 4.01 6.78 -3.79
N THR A 33 2.79 7.07 -3.36
CA THR A 33 1.57 6.45 -3.89
C THR A 33 0.91 7.39 -4.90
N LEU A 34 0.45 6.83 -6.02
CA LEU A 34 -0.22 7.59 -7.06
C LEU A 34 -1.42 8.38 -6.52
N ASP A 35 -1.59 9.62 -6.99
CA ASP A 35 -2.77 10.43 -6.71
C ASP A 35 -4.02 9.83 -7.38
N ARG A 36 -3.86 9.39 -8.63
CA ARG A 36 -4.90 8.72 -9.42
C ARG A 36 -4.29 7.81 -10.48
N THR A 37 -4.96 6.71 -10.78
CA THR A 37 -4.46 5.69 -11.72
C THR A 37 -4.34 6.19 -13.17
N SER A 38 -5.13 7.20 -13.55
CA SER A 38 -5.08 7.82 -14.88
C SER A 38 -3.86 8.72 -15.11
N ASN A 39 -3.13 9.09 -14.06
CA ASN A 39 -1.95 9.94 -14.15
C ASN A 39 -0.79 9.35 -13.34
N LYS A 40 0.11 8.63 -14.03
CA LYS A 40 1.21 7.90 -13.40
C LYS A 40 2.40 8.76 -12.95
N ILE A 41 2.39 10.07 -13.22
CA ILE A 41 3.48 10.98 -12.85
C ILE A 41 3.18 11.82 -11.61
N MET A 42 1.98 11.72 -11.04
CA MET A 42 1.56 12.49 -9.87
C MET A 42 1.32 11.58 -8.66
N SER A 43 1.87 11.96 -7.51
CA SER A 43 1.68 11.26 -6.24
C SER A 43 0.82 12.07 -5.26
N SER A 44 0.17 11.38 -4.33
CA SER A 44 -0.56 11.98 -3.21
C SER A 44 0.13 11.66 -1.87
N LEU A 45 0.43 12.70 -1.09
CA LEU A 45 0.99 12.53 0.26
C LEU A 45 0.03 11.79 1.19
N CYS A 46 -1.27 12.09 1.12
CA CYS A 46 -2.29 11.42 1.92
C CYS A 46 -2.40 9.93 1.54
N ALA A 47 -2.39 9.61 0.24
CA ALA A 47 -2.41 8.22 -0.22
C ALA A 47 -1.17 7.45 0.26
N SER A 48 -0.01 8.10 0.30
CA SER A 48 1.24 7.51 0.83
C SER A 48 1.13 7.23 2.34
N GLY A 49 0.49 8.11 3.11
CA GLY A 49 0.15 7.85 4.52
C GLY A 49 -0.83 6.67 4.70
N PHE A 50 -1.81 6.53 3.82
CA PHE A 50 -2.70 5.37 3.82
C PHE A 50 -1.95 4.08 3.47
N MET A 51 -1.01 4.11 2.51
CA MET A 51 -0.15 2.97 2.22
C MET A 51 0.66 2.56 3.46
N LEU A 52 1.29 3.50 4.17
CA LEU A 52 2.05 3.20 5.40
C LEU A 52 1.17 2.51 6.46
N THR A 53 -0.06 2.97 6.61
CA THR A 53 -1.05 2.31 7.48
C THR A 53 -1.43 0.93 6.95
N GLY A 54 -1.58 0.79 5.64
CA GLY A 54 -1.81 -0.46 4.94
C GLY A 54 -0.74 -1.52 5.22
N LEU A 55 0.55 -1.13 5.29
CA LEU A 55 1.65 -2.04 5.66
C LEU A 55 1.45 -2.62 7.07
N VAL A 56 1.08 -1.80 8.05
CA VAL A 56 0.83 -2.24 9.43
C VAL A 56 -0.37 -3.18 9.51
N ILE A 57 -1.46 -2.84 8.83
CA ILE A 57 -2.68 -3.66 8.78
C ILE A 57 -2.39 -4.99 8.08
N GLY A 58 -1.72 -4.95 6.94
CA GLY A 58 -1.36 -6.12 6.15
C GLY A 58 -0.48 -7.08 6.94
N ALA A 59 0.53 -6.57 7.64
CA ALA A 59 1.38 -7.39 8.50
C ALA A 59 0.57 -8.03 9.64
N SER A 60 -0.25 -7.24 10.33
CA SER A 60 -1.10 -7.72 11.44
C SER A 60 -2.12 -8.78 11.00
N ARG A 61 -2.57 -8.73 9.75
CA ARG A 61 -3.54 -9.67 9.16
C ARG A 61 -2.88 -10.84 8.41
N GLY A 62 -1.56 -10.88 8.31
CA GLY A 62 -0.81 -11.90 7.56
C GLY A 62 -0.95 -11.79 6.04
N TRP A 63 -1.31 -10.63 5.50
CA TRP A 63 -1.39 -10.37 4.05
C TRP A 63 -0.03 -10.04 3.42
N ILE A 64 0.92 -9.59 4.23
CA ILE A 64 2.32 -9.35 3.89
C ILE A 64 3.17 -9.75 5.10
N SER A 65 4.40 -10.19 4.89
CA SER A 65 5.28 -10.54 6.01
C SER A 65 5.71 -9.29 6.79
N HIS A 66 5.92 -9.43 8.10
CA HIS A 66 6.44 -8.33 8.92
C HIS A 66 7.77 -7.77 8.41
N SER A 67 8.66 -8.64 7.92
CA SER A 67 9.97 -8.23 7.40
C SER A 67 9.84 -7.44 6.09
N GLU A 68 8.94 -7.84 5.20
CA GLU A 68 8.66 -7.12 3.97
C GLU A 68 7.95 -5.78 4.24
N ALA A 69 6.94 -5.76 5.11
CA ALA A 69 6.27 -4.53 5.52
C ALA A 69 7.25 -3.53 6.16
N LYS A 70 8.14 -4.02 7.03
CA LYS A 70 9.20 -3.21 7.63
C LYS A 70 10.12 -2.65 6.55
N ARG A 71 10.63 -3.49 5.65
CA ARG A 71 11.50 -3.03 4.56
C ARG A 71 10.84 -1.94 3.72
N LYS A 72 9.57 -2.15 3.34
CA LYS A 72 8.79 -1.19 2.55
C LYS A 72 8.56 0.16 3.23
N ALA A 73 8.55 0.20 4.57
CA ALA A 73 8.33 1.43 5.33
C ALA A 73 9.60 2.26 5.59
N TYR A 74 10.81 1.71 5.38
CA TYR A 74 12.08 2.33 5.77
C TYR A 74 13.09 2.55 4.65
N LEU A 75 12.98 1.79 3.54
CA LEU A 75 13.71 2.10 2.31
C LEU A 75 12.99 3.21 1.54
#